data_AF-A0A2H6GWA4-F1
#
_entry.id   AF-A0A2H6GWA4-F1
#
_cell.length_a   1.000
_cell.length_b   1.000
_cell.length_c   1.000
_cell.angle_alpha   90.00
_cell.angle_beta   90.00
_cell.angle_gamma   90.00
#
_symmetry.space_group_name_H-M   'P 1'
#
loop_
_entity.id
_entity.type
_entity.pdbx_description
1 polymer ?
#
loop_
_entity_poly.entity_id
_entity_poly.type
_entity_poly.pdbx_seq_one_letter_code
_entity_poly.pdbx_strand_id
1 'polypeptide(L)'
;MINESTKPFLRDVYDHTIQAIDTIETYRDMLSGMLDLYLSSVSNRMNEVMKVLTIIATIFIPLTFITGIYGMNFQYMPELGMRWGYPAVLIVMALISVTMLVYFRRKRWL
;
A
#
# COMPACT_ATOMS: atom_id res chain seq x y z
N MET A 1 -48.11 -19.96 -45.34
CA MET A 1 -46.83 -20.62 -44.98
C MET A 1 -46.36 -20.17 -43.59
N ILE A 2 -47.20 -20.37 -42.55
CA ILE A 2 -46.77 -20.43 -41.14
C ILE A 2 -47.71 -21.47 -40.52
N ASN A 3 -47.18 -22.63 -40.13
CA ASN A 3 -47.96 -23.69 -39.50
C ASN A 3 -48.05 -23.39 -37.99
N GLU A 4 -49.20 -23.63 -37.33
CA GLU A 4 -49.37 -23.35 -35.89
C GLU A 4 -48.34 -24.06 -35.02
N SER A 5 -47.79 -25.17 -35.51
CA SER A 5 -46.75 -25.98 -34.86
C SER A 5 -45.35 -25.35 -34.82
N THR A 6 -45.05 -24.31 -35.62
CA THR A 6 -43.72 -23.66 -35.65
C THR A 6 -43.59 -22.52 -34.65
N LYS A 7 -44.71 -21.90 -34.23
CA LYS A 7 -44.75 -20.86 -33.18
C LYS A 7 -44.10 -21.27 -31.86
N PRO A 8 -44.36 -22.47 -31.30
CA PRO A 8 -43.75 -22.87 -30.02
C PRO A 8 -42.22 -23.01 -30.09
N PHE A 9 -41.66 -23.51 -31.20
CA PHE A 9 -40.20 -23.59 -31.38
C PHE A 9 -39.54 -22.20 -31.45
N LEU A 10 -40.16 -21.25 -32.15
CA LEU A 10 -39.69 -19.86 -32.21
C LEU A 10 -39.74 -19.17 -30.84
N ARG A 11 -40.79 -19.47 -30.06
CA ARG A 11 -40.93 -18.95 -28.70
C ARG A 11 -39.88 -19.53 -27.76
N ASP A 12 -39.59 -20.82 -27.87
CA ASP A 12 -38.54 -21.47 -27.07
C ASP A 12 -37.16 -20.85 -27.33
N VAL A 13 -36.80 -20.64 -28.61
CA VAL A 13 -35.55 -19.95 -28.98
C VAL A 13 -35.52 -18.52 -28.46
N TYR A 14 -36.65 -17.81 -28.53
CA TYR A 14 -36.77 -16.46 -27.98
C TYR A 14 -36.54 -16.45 -26.47
N ASP A 15 -37.18 -17.34 -25.72
CA ASP A 15 -37.06 -17.45 -24.27
C ASP A 15 -35.62 -17.81 -23.86
N HIS A 16 -34.96 -18.73 -24.57
CA HIS A 16 -33.54 -19.04 -24.37
C HIS A 16 -32.62 -17.87 -24.67
N THR A 17 -32.95 -17.07 -25.70
CA THR A 17 -32.17 -15.87 -26.06
C THR A 17 -32.27 -14.82 -24.96
N ILE A 18 -33.46 -14.61 -24.39
CA ILE A 18 -33.67 -13.71 -23.26
C ILE A 18 -32.89 -14.19 -22.04
N GLN A 19 -32.96 -15.49 -21.71
CA GLN A 19 -32.21 -16.04 -20.59
C GLN A 19 -30.69 -15.91 -20.76
N ALA A 20 -30.19 -16.07 -21.98
CA ALA A 20 -28.78 -15.85 -22.30
C ALA A 20 -28.38 -14.37 -22.12
N ILE A 21 -29.24 -13.43 -22.52
CA ILE A 21 -29.01 -11.99 -22.33
C ILE A 21 -28.93 -11.64 -20.84
N ASP A 22 -29.88 -12.10 -20.03
CA ASP A 22 -29.90 -11.85 -18.58
C ASP A 22 -28.64 -12.41 -17.89
N THR A 23 -28.19 -13.58 -18.34
CA THR A 23 -26.96 -14.22 -17.83
C THR A 23 -25.72 -13.40 -18.20
N ILE A 24 -25.66 -12.88 -19.43
CA ILE A 24 -24.56 -12.02 -19.89
C ILE A 24 -24.54 -10.70 -19.09
N GLU A 25 -25.70 -10.11 -18.81
CA GLU A 25 -25.80 -8.90 -18.01
C GLU A 25 -25.32 -9.15 -16.57
N THR A 26 -25.74 -10.26 -15.96
CA THR A 26 -25.25 -10.69 -14.64
C THR A 26 -23.72 -10.86 -14.62
N TYR A 27 -23.15 -11.50 -15.65
CA TYR A 27 -21.70 -11.63 -15.75
C TYR A 27 -20.99 -10.28 -15.94
N ARG A 28 -21.56 -9.35 -16.70
CA ARG A 28 -21.01 -7.99 -16.83
C ARG A 28 -20.96 -7.25 -15.51
N ASP A 29 -21.98 -7.38 -14.69
CA ASP A 29 -22.04 -6.75 -13.37
C ASP A 29 -21.02 -7.38 -12.42
N MET A 30 -20.93 -8.71 -12.42
CA MET A 30 -19.91 -9.43 -11.65
C MET A 30 -18.48 -9.05 -12.07
N LEU A 31 -18.21 -8.95 -13.37
CA LEU A 31 -16.89 -8.57 -13.89
C LEU A 31 -16.52 -7.14 -13.49
N SER A 32 -17.49 -6.22 -13.54
CA SER A 32 -17.29 -4.84 -13.08
C SER A 32 -16.94 -4.82 -11.59
N GLY A 33 -17.70 -5.55 -10.76
CA GLY A 33 -17.41 -5.67 -9.34
C GLY A 33 -16.04 -6.30 -9.04
N MET A 34 -15.63 -7.31 -9.81
CA MET A 34 -14.30 -7.91 -9.68
C MET A 34 -13.19 -6.94 -10.04
N LEU A 35 -13.37 -6.13 -11.09
CA LEU A 35 -12.40 -5.12 -11.49
C LEU A 35 -12.21 -4.06 -10.38
N ASP A 36 -13.32 -3.61 -9.78
CA ASP A 36 -13.27 -2.66 -8.66
C ASP A 36 -12.57 -3.24 -7.42
N LEU A 37 -12.83 -4.51 -7.10
CA LEU A 37 -12.13 -5.23 -6.03
C LEU A 37 -10.65 -5.41 -6.34
N TYR A 38 -10.30 -5.72 -7.59
CA TYR A 38 -8.91 -5.85 -8.02
C TYR A 38 -8.17 -4.52 -7.88
N LEU A 39 -8.72 -3.42 -8.38
CA LEU A 39 -8.15 -2.08 -8.23
C LEU A 39 -8.01 -1.69 -6.76
N SER A 40 -9.01 -2.00 -5.93
CA SER A 40 -8.97 -1.77 -4.48
C SER A 40 -7.85 -2.57 -3.81
N SER A 41 -7.67 -3.83 -4.20
CA SER A 41 -6.59 -4.69 -3.70
C SER A 41 -5.20 -4.17 -4.11
N VAL A 42 -5.04 -3.75 -5.36
CA VAL A 42 -3.80 -3.13 -5.86
C VAL A 42 -3.49 -1.84 -5.09
N SER A 43 -4.49 -0.99 -4.87
CA SER A 43 -4.35 0.24 -4.08
C SER A 43 -3.95 -0.06 -2.63
N ASN A 44 -4.56 -1.06 -1.99
CA ASN A 44 -4.18 -1.51 -0.65
C ASN A 44 -2.73 -2.01 -0.59
N ARG A 45 -2.31 -2.80 -1.58
CA ARG A 45 -0.91 -3.25 -1.68
C ARG A 45 0.03 -2.08 -1.86
N MET A 46 -0.32 -1.09 -2.69
CA MET A 46 0.49 0.11 -2.88
C MET A 46 0.60 0.93 -1.59
N ASN A 47 -0.50 1.07 -0.84
CA ASN A 47 -0.50 1.71 0.47
C ASN A 47 0.43 1.01 1.46
N GLU A 48 0.43 -0.33 1.51
CA GLU A 48 1.36 -1.08 2.36
C GLU A 48 2.82 -0.88 1.94
N VAL A 49 3.12 -0.93 0.64
CA VAL A 49 4.48 -0.66 0.14
C VAL A 49 4.93 0.76 0.51
N MET A 50 4.08 1.76 0.34
CA MET A 50 4.36 3.15 0.69
C MET A 50 4.56 3.35 2.21
N LYS A 51 3.79 2.66 3.05
CA LYS A 51 3.99 2.66 4.50
C LYS A 51 5.37 2.12 4.85
N VAL A 52 5.75 0.96 4.31
CA VAL A 52 7.07 0.35 4.58
C VAL A 52 8.20 1.28 4.16
N LEU A 53 8.13 1.85 2.96
CA LEU A 53 9.14 2.79 2.47
C LEU A 53 9.24 4.03 3.37
N THR A 54 8.10 4.57 3.80
CA THR A 54 8.03 5.76 4.65
C THR A 54 8.58 5.48 6.05
N ILE A 55 8.30 4.32 6.63
CA ILE A 55 8.84 3.90 7.93
C ILE A 55 10.37 3.82 7.84
N ILE A 56 10.90 3.16 6.80
CA ILE A 56 12.35 3.08 6.58
C ILE A 56 12.93 4.49 6.43
N ALA A 57 12.38 5.32 5.54
CA ALA A 57 12.88 6.67 5.30
C ALA A 57 12.85 7.54 6.56
N THR A 58 11.77 7.52 7.33
CA THR A 58 11.62 8.33 8.55
C THR A 58 12.65 7.96 9.62
N ILE A 59 13.08 6.70 9.68
CA ILE A 59 14.14 6.25 10.58
C ILE A 59 15.52 6.70 10.06
N PHE A 60 15.77 6.52 8.76
CA PHE A 60 17.09 6.81 8.16
C PHE A 60 17.37 8.29 7.99
N ILE A 61 16.40 9.14 7.65
CA ILE A 61 16.61 10.58 7.42
C ILE A 61 17.28 11.30 8.61
N PRO A 62 16.76 11.22 9.86
CA PRO A 62 17.41 11.89 11.00
C PRO A 62 18.76 11.25 11.36
N LEU A 63 18.91 9.93 11.20
CA LEU A 63 20.17 9.24 11.42
C LEU A 63 21.24 9.73 10.43
N THR A 64 20.91 9.75 9.14
CA THR A 64 21.79 10.21 8.07
C THR A 64 22.14 11.68 8.24
N PHE A 65 21.18 12.51 8.68
CA PHE A 65 21.43 13.92 8.98
C PHE A 65 22.46 14.10 10.08
N ILE A 66 22.32 13.35 11.19
CA ILE A 66 23.30 13.37 12.28
C ILE A 66 24.67 12.88 11.79
N THR A 67 24.74 11.74 11.10
CA THR A 67 26.02 11.25 10.53
C THR A 67 26.61 12.23 9.53
N GLY A 68 25.79 12.95 8.78
CA GLY A 68 26.22 13.98 7.83
C GLY A 68 26.87 15.15 8.54
N ILE A 69 26.27 15.65 9.62
CA ILE A 69 26.85 16.71 10.46
C ILE A 69 28.19 16.27 11.07
N TYR A 70 28.26 15.05 11.63
CA TYR A 70 29.51 14.51 12.21
C TYR A 70 30.56 14.13 11.15
N GLY A 71 30.14 13.87 9.91
CA GLY A 71 31.03 13.59 8.78
C GLY A 71 31.63 14.85 8.15
N MET A 72 31.09 16.04 8.46
CA MET A 72 31.71 17.30 8.07
C MET A 72 32.96 17.54 8.95
N ASN A 73 34.12 17.74 8.32
CA ASN A 73 35.42 18.03 8.98
C ASN A 73 35.42 19.41 9.70
N PHE A 74 34.56 19.61 10.70
CA PHE A 74 34.60 20.80 11.53
C PHE A 74 35.75 20.70 12.55
N GLN A 75 36.72 21.58 12.39
CA GLN A 75 37.90 21.73 13.27
C GLN A 75 37.55 22.22 14.68
N TYR A 76 36.33 22.73 14.89
CA TYR A 76 35.76 23.17 16.17
C TYR A 76 34.41 22.46 16.41
N MET A 77 34.45 21.19 16.82
CA MET A 77 33.31 20.55 17.49
C MET A 77 33.60 20.56 19.00
N PRO A 78 32.87 21.33 19.83
CA PRO A 78 33.10 21.38 21.28
C PRO A 78 32.94 20.01 21.98
N GLU A 79 32.33 19.04 21.32
CA GLU A 79 32.14 17.67 21.78
C GLU A 79 33.36 16.77 21.56
N LEU A 80 34.31 17.14 20.69
CA LEU A 80 35.52 16.35 20.40
C LEU A 80 36.50 16.32 21.58
N GLY A 81 36.44 17.33 22.46
CA GLY A 81 37.29 17.42 23.67
C GLY A 81 36.77 16.58 24.85
N MET A 82 35.56 16.01 24.75
CA MET A 82 34.90 15.32 25.84
C MET A 82 34.87 13.81 25.54
N ARG A 83 35.50 12.99 26.38
CA ARG A 83 35.54 11.50 26.24
C ARG A 83 34.18 10.84 26.01
N TRP A 84 33.09 11.52 26.36
CA TRP A 84 31.71 11.02 26.30
C TRP A 84 30.86 11.63 25.18
N GLY A 85 31.37 12.56 24.37
CA GLY A 85 30.60 13.19 23.28
C GLY A 85 30.13 12.17 22.23
N TYR A 86 31.05 11.35 21.73
CA TYR A 86 30.74 10.32 20.74
C TYR A 86 29.74 9.24 21.25
N PRO A 87 29.90 8.67 22.47
CA PRO A 87 28.89 7.80 23.06
C PRO A 87 27.51 8.46 23.27
N ALA A 88 27.47 9.72 23.69
CA ALA A 88 26.21 10.43 23.93
C ALA A 88 25.40 10.60 22.64
N VAL A 89 26.07 10.92 21.53
CA VAL A 89 25.45 11.04 20.20
C VAL A 89 24.88 9.72 19.73
N LEU A 90 25.63 8.63 19.91
CA LEU A 90 25.13 7.28 19.59
C LEU A 90 23.89 6.92 20.42
N ILE A 91 23.85 7.28 21.71
CA ILE A 91 22.68 7.09 22.56
C ILE A 91 21.49 7.91 22.05
N VAL A 92 21.71 9.18 21.66
CA VAL A 92 20.65 10.03 21.11
C VAL A 92 20.11 9.47 19.78
N MET A 93 21.00 9.02 18.89
CA MET A 93 20.61 8.37 17.63
C MET A 93 19.78 7.11 17.89
N ALA A 94 20.25 6.24 18.80
CA ALA A 94 19.53 5.04 19.19
C ALA A 94 18.16 5.36 19.82
N LEU A 95 18.10 6.38 20.69
CA LEU A 95 16.86 6.82 21.33
C LEU A 95 15.84 7.31 20.28
N ILE A 96 16.27 8.12 19.31
CA ILE A 96 15.43 8.61 18.21
C ILE A 96 14.91 7.46 17.36
N SER A 97 15.76 6.50 16.98
CA SER A 97 15.34 5.32 16.22
C SER A 97 14.32 4.47 16.99
N VAL A 98 14.56 4.23 18.28
CA VAL A 98 13.66 3.42 19.13
C VAL A 98 12.33 4.14 19.37
N THR A 99 12.33 5.44 19.64
CA THR A 99 11.09 6.22 19.81
C THR A 99 10.26 6.25 18.54
N MET A 100 10.88 6.43 17.37
CA MET A 100 10.20 6.33 16.07
C MET A 100 9.60 4.92 15.87
N LEU A 101 10.37 3.86 16.11
CA LEU A 101 9.88 2.48 16.00
C LEU A 101 8.68 2.21 16.91
N VAL A 102 8.76 2.62 18.18
CA VAL A 102 7.65 2.47 19.15
C VAL A 102 6.43 3.28 18.72
N TYR A 103 6.63 4.50 18.22
CA TYR A 103 5.54 5.35 17.71
C TYR A 103 4.83 4.68 16.52
N PHE A 104 5.57 4.19 15.52
CA PHE A 104 5.00 3.48 14.36
C PHE A 104 4.28 2.19 14.76
N ARG A 105 4.84 1.43 15.70
CA ARG A 105 4.23 0.20 16.21
C ARG A 105 2.94 0.48 16.98
N ARG A 106 2.90 1.56 17.77
CA ARG A 106 1.71 1.96 18.55
C ARG A 106 0.59 2.49 17.67
N LYS A 107 0.91 3.08 16.52
CA LYS A 107 -0.06 3.61 15.57
C LYS A 107 -0.71 2.54 14.67
N ARG A 108 -0.38 1.25 14.86
CA ARG A 108 -0.81 0.11 14.02
C ARG A 108 -0.53 0.34 12.53
N TRP A 109 0.54 1.05 12.22
CA TRP A 109 1.09 1.14 10.86
C TRP A 109 2.03 -0.04 10.56
N LEU A 110 2.24 -0.90 11.57
CA LEU A 110 2.84 -2.22 11.57
C LEU A 110 1.78 -3.23 12.02
#